data_AF-A0AAD5NSP2-F1
#
_entry.id   AF-A0AAD5NSP2-F1
#
_cell.length_a   1.000
_cell.length_b   1.000
_cell.length_c   1.000
_cell.angle_alpha   90.00
_cell.angle_beta   90.00
_cell.angle_gamma   90.00
#
_symmetry.space_group_name_H-M   'P 1'
#
loop_
_entity.id
_entity.type
_entity.pdbx_description
1 polymer ?
#
loop_
_entity_poly.entity_id
_entity_poly.type
_entity_poly.pdbx_seq_one_letter_code
_entity_poly.pdbx_strand_id
1 'polypeptide(L)'
;METTKLILYALSLCFLFQALIAYDVSHDGRAITIDGQRRVLLSGSIHYPRSTLKNEMTNFTTLIVEMMRKEKLFASQGGPIVEMMET
;
A
#
# COMPACT_ATOMS: atom_id res chain seq x y z
N MET A 1 20.39 31.96 -1.68
CA MET A 1 20.82 30.81 -2.51
C MET A 1 21.35 29.68 -1.64
N GLU A 2 22.25 29.94 -0.68
CA GLU A 2 22.78 28.90 0.22
C GLU A 2 21.76 28.33 1.22
N THR A 3 20.93 29.19 1.84
CA THR A 3 19.86 28.75 2.75
C THR A 3 18.80 27.89 2.06
N THR A 4 18.43 28.25 0.83
CA THR A 4 17.45 27.52 0.02
C THR A 4 17.96 26.11 -0.33
N LYS A 5 19.25 25.97 -0.69
CA LYS A 5 19.87 24.67 -0.93
C LYS A 5 19.89 23.81 0.34
N LEU A 6 20.21 24.40 1.49
CA LEU A 6 20.22 23.71 2.78
C LEU A 6 18.84 23.14 3.14
N ILE A 7 17.78 23.92 2.89
CA ILE A 7 16.39 23.48 3.08
C ILE A 7 16.06 22.33 2.12
N LEU A 8 16.46 22.41 0.85
CA LEU A 8 16.25 21.33 -0.12
C LEU A 8 16.97 20.04 0.28
N TYR A 9 18.20 20.14 0.77
CA TYR A 9 18.93 18.97 1.30
C TYR A 9 18.23 18.37 2.51
N ALA A 10 17.80 19.19 3.47
CA ALA A 10 17.05 18.72 4.64
C ALA A 10 15.75 18.02 4.25
N LEU A 11 14.98 18.59 3.32
CA LEU A 11 13.75 17.97 2.80
C LEU A 11 14.03 16.65 2.08
N SER A 12 15.10 16.60 1.26
CA SER A 12 15.49 15.37 0.56
C SER A 12 15.91 14.27 1.54
N LEU A 13 16.61 14.62 2.62
CA LEU A 13 17.03 13.69 3.66
C LEU A 13 15.85 13.19 4.48
N CYS A 14 14.89 14.06 4.83
CA CYS A 14 13.64 13.67 5.49
C CYS A 14 12.81 12.72 4.63
N PHE A 15 12.73 12.95 3.31
CA PHE A 15 12.03 12.05 2.39
C PHE A 15 12.73 10.69 2.28
N LEU A 16 14.07 10.68 2.22
CA LEU A 16 14.86 9.45 2.20
C LEU A 16 14.68 8.64 3.50
N PHE A 17 14.55 9.29 4.64
CA PHE A 17 14.35 8.64 5.94
C PHE A 17 13.04 7.83 5.99
N GLN A 18 11.99 8.28 5.29
CA GLN A 18 10.73 7.52 5.21
C GLN A 18 10.90 6.18 4.49
N ALA A 19 11.84 6.07 3.55
CA ALA A 19 12.13 4.84 2.82
C ALA A 19 12.93 3.81 3.65
N LEU A 20 13.42 4.18 4.83
CA LEU A 20 14.15 3.28 5.74
C LEU A 20 13.24 2.58 6.76
N ILE A 21 11.96 2.95 6.82
CA ILE A 21 10.99 2.35 7.73
C ILE A 21 10.42 1.10 7.07
N ALA A 22 10.48 -0.03 7.77
CA ALA A 22 9.82 -1.27 7.39
C ALA A 22 8.62 -1.52 8.31
N TYR A 23 7.55 -2.10 7.77
CA TYR A 23 6.42 -2.58 8.56
C TYR A 23 6.75 -3.93 9.20
N ASP A 24 6.42 -4.09 10.48
CA ASP A 24 6.51 -5.39 11.15
C ASP A 24 5.25 -6.20 10.85
N VAL A 25 5.37 -7.29 10.09
CA VAL A 25 4.25 -8.18 9.75
C VAL A 25 4.50 -9.54 10.39
N SER A 26 3.61 -9.96 11.29
CA SER A 26 3.69 -11.22 12.01
C SER A 26 2.29 -11.83 12.20
N HIS A 27 2.19 -12.91 12.96
CA HIS A 27 0.93 -13.53 13.34
C HIS A 27 0.99 -14.11 14.76
N ASP A 28 -0.15 -14.19 15.44
CA ASP A 28 -0.27 -14.79 16.76
C ASP A 28 -1.08 -16.10 16.78
N GLY A 29 -1.33 -16.67 15.59
CA GLY A 29 -2.14 -17.87 15.39
C GLY A 29 -3.64 -17.60 15.26
N ARG A 30 -4.12 -16.38 15.56
CA ARG A 30 -5.52 -15.97 15.37
C ARG A 30 -5.68 -14.81 14.40
N ALA A 31 -4.72 -13.89 14.36
CA ALA A 31 -4.74 -12.74 13.47
C ALA A 31 -3.34 -12.44 12.92
N ILE A 32 -3.32 -11.78 11.77
CA ILE A 32 -2.13 -11.09 11.29
C ILE A 32 -1.95 -9.83 12.14
N THR A 33 -0.73 -9.56 12.56
CA THR A 33 -0.35 -8.34 13.28
C THR A 33 0.52 -7.47 12.37
N ILE A 34 0.17 -6.19 12.25
CA ILE A 34 0.99 -5.19 11.56
C ILE A 34 1.35 -4.12 12.59
N ASP A 35 2.65 -3.91 12.82
CA ASP A 35 3.22 -3.06 13.87
C ASP A 35 2.67 -3.39 15.27
N GLY A 36 2.61 -4.69 15.58
CA GLY A 36 2.06 -5.23 16.83
C GLY A 36 0.53 -5.11 16.99
N GLN A 37 -0.18 -4.48 16.06
CA GLN A 37 -1.63 -4.33 16.10
C GLN A 37 -2.30 -5.45 15.29
N ARG A 38 -3.25 -6.18 15.90
CA ARG A 38 -4.08 -7.17 15.18
C ARG A 38 -4.90 -6.49 14.10
N ARG A 39 -4.88 -7.03 12.89
CA ARG A 39 -5.65 -6.54 11.74
C ARG A 39 -6.56 -7.65 11.21
N VAL A 40 -7.77 -7.24 10.79
CA VAL A 40 -8.62 -8.07 9.94
C VAL A 40 -8.29 -7.66 8.50
N LEU A 41 -7.80 -8.61 7.71
CA LEU A 41 -7.54 -8.39 6.29
C LEU A 41 -8.73 -8.89 5.48
N LEU A 42 -9.38 -8.00 4.74
CA LEU A 42 -10.34 -8.34 3.70
C LEU A 42 -9.58 -8.39 2.37
N SER A 43 -9.55 -9.57 1.74
CA SER A 43 -8.79 -9.79 0.50
C SER A 43 -9.67 -10.42 -0.59
N GLY A 44 -9.32 -10.19 -1.84
CA GLY A 44 -9.94 -10.79 -3.03
C GLY A 44 -8.92 -10.88 -4.17
N SER A 45 -9.09 -11.85 -5.06
CA SER A 45 -8.16 -12.10 -6.18
C SER A 45 -8.54 -11.28 -7.41
N ILE A 46 -7.58 -10.59 -8.02
CA ILE A 46 -7.69 -10.01 -9.36
C ILE A 46 -6.59 -10.63 -10.21
N HIS A 47 -6.95 -11.43 -11.20
CA HIS A 47 -5.97 -12.03 -12.09
C HIS A 47 -5.47 -11.00 -13.10
N TYR A 48 -4.17 -10.72 -13.09
CA TYR A 48 -3.58 -9.80 -14.05
C TYR A 48 -3.78 -10.30 -15.49
N PRO A 49 -4.17 -9.42 -16.43
CA PRO A 49 -4.34 -9.83 -17.82
C PRO A 49 -2.98 -10.16 -18.43
N ARG A 50 -2.83 -11.39 -18.95
CA ARG A 50 -1.63 -11.79 -19.70
C ARG A 50 -1.61 -11.26 -21.15
N SER A 51 -2.51 -10.32 -21.52
CA SER A 51 -2.70 -9.84 -22.90
C SER A 51 -3.36 -8.43 -22.99
N THR A 52 -3.87 -8.05 -24.17
CA THR A 52 -4.29 -6.71 -24.64
C THR A 52 -5.27 -5.93 -23.75
N LEU A 53 -5.98 -6.59 -22.82
CA LEU A 53 -7.00 -5.97 -21.95
C LEU A 53 -6.44 -5.24 -20.71
N LYS A 54 -5.17 -4.80 -20.77
CA LYS A 54 -4.51 -4.10 -19.66
C LYS A 54 -5.28 -2.86 -19.19
N ASN A 55 -5.81 -2.07 -20.12
CA ASN A 55 -6.55 -0.85 -19.79
C ASN A 55 -7.88 -1.18 -19.09
N GLU A 56 -8.61 -2.18 -19.56
CA GLU A 56 -9.89 -2.59 -18.96
C GLU A 56 -9.70 -3.16 -17.56
N MET A 57 -8.68 -3.99 -17.36
CA MET A 57 -8.35 -4.50 -16.03
C MET A 57 -7.87 -3.40 -15.08
N THR A 58 -7.18 -2.38 -15.61
CA THR A 58 -6.79 -1.19 -14.84
C THR A 58 -8.03 -0.39 -14.43
N ASN A 59 -8.98 -0.18 -15.33
CA ASN A 59 -10.25 0.52 -15.05
C ASN A 59 -11.08 -0.24 -14.00
N PHE A 60 -11.21 -1.56 -14.16
CA PHE A 60 -11.92 -2.42 -13.21
C PHE A 60 -11.26 -2.38 -11.82
N THR A 61 -9.93 -2.58 -11.76
CA THR A 61 -9.19 -2.52 -10.49
C THR A 61 -9.32 -1.15 -9.82
N THR A 62 -9.25 -0.08 -10.59
CA THR A 62 -9.42 1.30 -10.09
C THR A 62 -10.82 1.48 -9.50
N LEU A 63 -11.86 1.02 -10.19
CA LEU A 63 -13.23 1.07 -9.67
C LEU A 63 -13.36 0.33 -8.34
N ILE A 64 -12.81 -0.89 -8.22
CA ILE A 64 -12.84 -1.65 -6.96
C ILE A 64 -12.13 -0.89 -5.84
N VAL A 65 -10.94 -0.34 -6.10
CA VAL A 65 -10.20 0.48 -5.13
C VAL A 65 -10.98 1.72 -4.73
N GLU A 66 -11.63 2.40 -5.68
CA GLU A 66 -12.46 3.57 -5.38
C GLU A 66 -13.67 3.22 -4.52
N MET A 67 -14.35 2.11 -4.82
CA MET A 67 -15.45 1.61 -4.00
C MET A 67 -14.98 1.30 -2.58
N MET A 68 -13.86 0.59 -2.41
CA MET A 68 -13.30 0.28 -1.09
C MET A 68 -12.91 1.55 -0.32
N ARG A 69 -12.38 2.57 -0.99
CA ARG A 69 -12.04 3.87 -0.38
C ARG A 69 -13.30 4.62 0.05
N LYS A 70 -14.33 4.63 -0.80
CA LYS A 70 -15.63 5.25 -0.49
C LYS A 70 -16.26 4.63 0.76
N GLU A 71 -16.19 3.30 0.90
CA GLU A 71 -16.70 2.56 2.05
C GLU A 71 -15.74 2.55 3.26
N LYS A 72 -14.64 3.32 3.21
CA LYS A 72 -13.64 3.44 4.28
C LYS A 72 -13.05 2.08 4.72
N LEU A 73 -12.91 1.15 3.77
CA LEU A 73 -12.37 -0.19 4.02
C LEU A 73 -10.84 -0.21 4.05
N PHE A 74 -10.17 0.88 3.64
CA PHE A 74 -8.73 1.04 3.79
C PHE A 74 -8.38 1.65 5.14
N ALA A 75 -7.33 1.11 5.78
CA ALA A 75 -6.71 1.78 6.92
C ALA A 75 -6.13 3.13 6.49
N SER A 76 -6.15 4.14 7.38
CA SER A 76 -5.68 5.50 7.12
C SER A 76 -4.23 5.60 6.65
N GLN A 77 -3.41 4.57 6.91
CA GLN A 77 -2.01 4.51 6.51
C GLN A 77 -1.75 3.67 5.26
N GLY A 78 -2.77 3.21 4.53
CA GLY A 78 -2.57 2.41 3.31
C GLY A 78 -1.63 1.23 3.58
N GLY A 79 -1.94 0.46 4.63
CA GLY A 79 -1.10 -0.66 5.07
C GLY A 79 -0.78 -1.61 3.91
N PRO A 80 0.30 -2.42 4.03
CA PRO A 80 0.84 -3.20 2.92
C PRO A 80 -0.27 -4.00 2.24
N ILE A 81 -0.54 -3.65 0.97
CA ILE A 81 -1.45 -4.42 0.11
C ILE A 81 -0.70 -5.70 -0.22
N VAL A 82 -1.06 -6.79 0.45
CA VAL A 82 -0.61 -8.13 0.07
C VAL A 82 -1.50 -8.59 -1.07
N GLU A 83 -1.08 -8.26 -2.30
CA GLU A 83 -1.67 -8.83 -3.51
C GLU A 83 -1.21 -10.30 -3.58
N MET A 84 -2.08 -11.23 -3.17
CA MET A 84 -1.84 -12.65 -3.37
C MET A 84 -2.11 -12.97 -4.84
N MET A 85 -1.02 -13.10 -5.59
CA MET A 85 -1.02 -13.53 -6.97
C MET A 85 -0.98 -15.06 -6.99
N GLU A 86 -2.10 -15.71 -7.32
CA GLU A 86 -2.07 -17.11 -7.75
C GLU A 86 -1.66 -17.17 -9.23
N THR A 87 -0.71 -18.05 -9.54
CA THR A 87 -0.21 -18.35 -10.89
C THR A 87 -1.13 -19.29 -11.66
#